data_AF-A0A356W6F2-F1
#
_entry.id   AF-A0A356W6F2-F1
#
_cell.length_a   1.000
_cell.length_b   1.000
_cell.length_c   1.000
_cell.angle_alpha   90.00
_cell.angle_beta   90.00
_cell.angle_gamma   90.00
#
_symmetry.space_group_name_H-M   'P 1'
#
loop_
_entity.id
_entity.type
_entity.pdbx_description
1 polymer ?
#
loop_
_entity_poly.entity_id
_entity_poly.type
_entity_poly.pdbx_seq_one_letter_code
_entity_poly.pdbx_strand_id
1 'polypeptide(L)' 'IPLISAVGHETDTTLIDYVSDARAPTPTGAAEIAVPVRSELLLMTGEHGERLKRALARRTGQSRDKLAAAR' A
#
# COMPACT_ATOMS: atom_id res chain seq x y z
N ILE A 1 4.06 -16.09 -2.03
CA ILE A 1 2.82 -15.65 -1.34
C ILE A 1 3.15 -15.69 0.14
N PRO A 2 3.03 -14.58 0.90
CA PRO A 2 3.34 -14.58 2.33
C PRO A 2 2.33 -15.45 3.10
N LEU A 3 2.79 -16.16 4.12
CA LEU A 3 1.99 -17.05 4.96
C LEU A 3 1.89 -16.51 6.38
N ILE A 4 0.67 -16.45 6.92
CA ILE A 4 0.40 -16.07 8.31
C ILE A 4 -0.30 -17.24 9.01
N SER A 5 0.34 -17.81 10.03
CA SER A 5 -0.33 -18.77 10.91
C SER A 5 -1.31 -18.04 11.82
N ALA A 6 -2.55 -18.51 11.86
CA ALA A 6 -3.63 -17.88 12.63
C ALA A 6 -4.42 -18.89 13.48
N VAL A 7 -3.77 -19.99 13.86
CA VAL A 7 -4.38 -21.14 14.53
C VAL A 7 -3.93 -21.16 15.99
N GLY A 8 -4.81 -20.73 16.91
CA GLY A 8 -4.70 -21.06 18.34
C GLY A 8 -4.36 -19.91 19.31
N HIS A 9 -4.44 -20.23 20.61
CA HIS A 9 -4.00 -19.37 21.70
C HIS A 9 -2.49 -19.58 21.96
N GLU A 10 -1.86 -18.80 22.84
CA GLU A 10 -0.39 -18.76 23.00
C GLU A 10 0.28 -20.12 23.27
N THR A 11 -0.47 -21.10 23.78
CA THR A 11 0.04 -22.43 24.17
C THR A 11 0.00 -23.48 23.06
N ASP A 12 -0.75 -23.26 21.98
CA ASP A 12 -0.86 -24.23 20.88
C ASP A 12 0.15 -23.86 19.79
N THR A 13 1.20 -24.68 19.63
CA THR A 13 2.14 -24.57 18.51
C THR A 13 1.87 -25.70 17.53
N THR A 14 1.70 -25.34 16.26
CA THR A 14 1.39 -26.24 15.15
C THR A 14 2.53 -26.25 14.14
N LEU A 15 2.55 -27.25 13.25
CA LEU A 15 3.60 -27.33 12.21
C LEU A 15 3.63 -26.10 11.29
N ILE A 16 2.48 -25.46 11.06
CA ILE A 16 2.40 -24.27 10.19
C ILE A 16 3.10 -23.05 10.79
N ASP A 17 3.18 -22.95 12.14
CA ASP A 17 3.87 -21.85 12.82
C ASP A 17 5.38 -21.82 12.51
N TYR A 18 5.99 -22.99 12.27
CA TYR A 18 7.41 -23.10 11.95
C TYR A 18 7.75 -22.72 10.50
N VAL A 19 6.76 -22.69 9.61
CA VAL A 19 6.96 -22.41 8.18
C VAL A 19 6.25 -21.13 7.72
N SER A 20 5.49 -20.47 8.59
CA SER A 20 4.83 -19.20 8.31
C SER A 20 5.79 -18.01 8.45
N ASP A 21 5.59 -16.97 7.62
CA ASP A 21 6.34 -15.71 7.70
C ASP A 21 5.95 -14.87 8.93
N ALA A 22 4.71 -15.02 9.40
CA ALA A 22 4.21 -14.36 10.60
C ALA A 22 3.21 -15.25 11.36
N ARG A 23 3.05 -14.99 12.65
CA ARG A 23 2.06 -15.65 13.51
C ARG A 23 1.10 -14.61 14.08
N ALA A 24 -0.19 -14.95 14.06
CA ALA A 24 -1.27 -14.22 14.72
C ALA A 24 -2.04 -15.17 15.65
N PRO A 25 -2.49 -14.71 16.84
CA PRO A 25 -3.30 -15.54 17.75
C PRO A 25 -4.72 -15.82 17.24
N THR A 26 -5.23 -15.04 16.29
CA THR A 26 -6.59 -15.21 15.77
C THR A 26 -6.63 -14.95 14.26
N PRO A 27 -7.60 -15.53 13.53
CA PRO A 27 -7.82 -15.19 12.13
C PRO A 27 -8.03 -13.69 11.88
N THR A 28 -8.68 -12.98 12.82
CA THR A 28 -8.85 -11.53 12.74
C THR A 28 -7.52 -10.80 12.86
N GLY A 29 -6.65 -11.18 13.80
CA GLY A 29 -5.31 -10.60 13.92
C GLY A 29 -4.44 -10.86 12.67
N ALA A 30 -4.60 -12.03 12.04
CA ALA A 30 -3.95 -12.29 10.76
C ALA A 30 -4.45 -11.36 9.64
N ALA A 31 -5.76 -11.09 9.61
CA ALA A 31 -6.33 -10.15 8.65
C ALA A 31 -5.85 -8.70 8.87
N GLU A 32 -5.68 -8.27 10.13
CA GLU A 32 -5.10 -6.97 10.46
C GLU A 32 -3.64 -6.84 10.00
N ILE A 33 -2.86 -7.92 10.07
CA ILE A 33 -1.49 -7.95 9.53
C ILE A 33 -1.49 -7.95 8.00
N ALA A 34 -2.40 -8.69 7.38
CA ALA A 34 -2.41 -8.90 5.93
C ALA A 34 -2.94 -7.70 5.13
N VAL A 35 -3.80 -6.87 5.73
CA VAL A 35 -4.58 -5.87 5.00
C VAL A 35 -4.20 -4.45 5.45
N PRO A 36 -3.82 -3.55 4.53
CA PRO A 36 -3.54 -2.16 4.85
C PRO A 36 -4.80 -1.41 5.31
N VAL A 37 -4.60 -0.34 6.09
CA VAL A 37 -5.70 0.49 6.59
C VAL A 37 -6.31 1.30 5.43
N ARG A 38 -7.63 1.18 5.24
CA ARG A 38 -8.35 1.82 4.11
C ARG A 38 -8.17 3.33 4.05
N SER A 39 -8.19 4.02 5.18
CA SER A 39 -8.04 5.49 5.23
C SER A 39 -6.66 5.94 4.76
N GLU A 40 -5.61 5.20 5.11
CA GLU A 40 -4.23 5.47 4.66
C GLU A 40 -4.12 5.29 3.14
N LEU A 41 -4.70 4.21 2.60
CA LEU A 41 -4.75 4.00 1.15
C LEU A 41 -5.43 5.15 0.40
N LEU A 42 -6.55 5.66 0.94
CA LEU A 42 -7.26 6.81 0.36
C LEU A 42 -6.40 8.07 0.39
N LEU A 43 -5.71 8.32 1.51
CA LEU A 43 -4.80 9.45 1.65
C LEU A 43 -3.67 9.37 0.62
N MET A 44 -2.95 8.24 0.57
CA MET A 44 -1.85 8.02 -0.38
C MET A 44 -2.31 8.19 -1.83
N THR A 45 -3.46 7.60 -2.18
CA THR A 45 -4.02 7.70 -3.53
C THR A 45 -4.36 9.15 -3.89
N GLY A 46 -4.94 9.91 -2.95
CA GLY A 46 -5.23 11.33 -3.12
C GLY A 46 -3.97 12.16 -3.32
N GLU A 47 -2.94 11.94 -2.49
CA GLU A 47 -1.64 12.63 -2.60
C GLU A 47 -0.95 12.36 -3.94
N HIS A 48 -0.95 11.10 -4.40
CA HIS A 48 -0.45 10.74 -5.72
C HIS A 48 -1.22 11.45 -6.83
N GLY A 49 -2.55 11.54 -6.72
CA GLY A 49 -3.39 12.29 -7.65
C GLY A 49 -3.00 13.77 -7.72
N GLU A 50 -2.84 14.45 -6.58
CA GLU A 50 -2.44 15.86 -6.54
C GLU A 50 -1.02 16.09 -7.05
N ARG A 51 -0.11 15.14 -6.83
CA ARG A 51 1.25 15.19 -7.38
C ARG A 51 1.22 15.08 -8.92
N LEU A 52 0.41 14.17 -9.46
CA LEU A 52 0.25 13.99 -10.90
C LEU A 52 -0.36 15.22 -11.56
N LYS A 53 -1.43 15.78 -10.99
CA LYS A 53 -2.05 17.03 -11.48
C LYS A 53 -1.04 18.17 -11.58
N ARG A 54 -0.25 18.38 -10.52
CA ARG A 54 0.81 19.40 -10.49
C ARG A 54 1.90 19.14 -11.54
N ALA A 55 2.29 17.88 -11.74
CA ALA A 55 3.27 17.53 -12.76
C ALA A 55 2.75 17.77 -14.19
N LEU A 56 1.50 17.42 -14.47
CA LEU A 56 0.86 17.65 -15.76
C LEU A 56 0.71 19.14 -16.07
N ALA A 57 0.26 19.94 -15.10
CA ALA A 57 0.13 21.39 -15.27
C ALA A 57 1.49 22.06 -15.60
N ARG A 58 2.57 21.64 -14.93
CA ARG A 58 3.92 22.12 -15.26
C ARG A 58 4.34 21.71 -16.68
N ARG A 59 4.08 20.45 -17.08
CA ARG A 59 4.46 19.95 -18.41
C ARG A 59 3.72 20.67 -19.54
N THR A 60 2.43 20.93 -19.36
CA THR A 60 1.65 21.68 -20.36
C THR A 60 2.10 23.13 -20.44
N GLY A 61 2.40 23.79 -19.30
CA GLY A 61 3.02 25.12 -19.28
C GLY A 61 4.32 25.18 -20.06
N GLN A 62 5.29 24.32 -19.72
CA GLN A 62 6.59 24.25 -20.40
C GLN A 62 6.47 23.98 -21.91
N SER A 63 5.49 23.15 -22.31
CA SER A 63 5.28 22.84 -23.73
C SER A 63 4.74 24.05 -24.49
N ARG A 64 3.90 24.88 -23.86
CA ARG A 64 3.40 26.13 -24.44
C ARG A 64 4.52 27.15 -24.58
N ASP A 65 5.37 27.30 -23.57
CA ASP A 65 6.49 28.24 -23.59
C ASP A 65 7.47 27.90 -24.72
N LYS A 66 7.79 26.61 -24.90
CA LYS A 66 8.64 26.14 -26.00
C LYS A 66 8.04 26.43 -27.37
N LEU A 67 6.73 26.24 -27.55
CA LEU A 67 6.07 26.54 -28.82
C LEU A 67 6.04 28.04 -29.11
N ALA A 68 5.85 28.87 -28.08
CA ALA A 68 5.87 30.33 -28.22
C ALA A 68 7.27 30.84 -28.60
N ALA A 69 8.33 30.26 -28.02
CA ALA A 69 9.72 30.64 -28.31
C ALA A 69 10.21 30.16 -29.70
N ALA A 70 9.52 29.20 -30.32
CA ALA A 70 9.85 28.67 -31.65
C ALA A 70 9.13 29.41 -32.81
N ARG A 71 8.32 30.42 -32.49
CA ARG A 71 7.69 31.33 -33.45
C ARG A 71 8.48 32.62 -33.56
#